data_AF-A0AB39PY67-F1
#
_entry.id   AF-A0AB39PY67-F1
#
_cell.length_a   1.000
_cell.length_b   1.000
_cell.length_c   1.000
_cell.angle_alpha   90.00
_cell.angle_beta   90.00
_cell.angle_gamma   90.00
#
_symmetry.space_group_name_H-M   'P 1'
#
loop_
_entity.id
_entity.type
_entity.pdbx_description
1 polymer ?
#
loop_
_entity_poly.entity_id
_entity_poly.type
_entity_poly.pdbx_seq_one_letter_code
_entity_poly.pdbx_strand_id
1 'polypeptide(L)'
;MADTLVRLGIATDEQAAAGLAEAAGIGMDLDEEFEDTDELTFLLGECGLGFQTPEKVSGDLEEGYEELLLDAAACSGGSVVVDDVQLVTDEDGDEYLHFRRNGRSIWHPAEHLSDSTRYMDWNTAFDAIGDLVPGNDDPRGFYQLDEESYDAWWLLLTPDQAEGLKEFGLPLPVQLGNRMRDLIPAEEPETPAWYVEDDRLHASEESRRRLDDWLASMDAALDRWRTAHLPDGFPFDYSLESLSQLERLVLDRFDGPASLEAAAADEFFEGAVRYVGESALRLWPCRWTYRHSDDTSSVFTNEPMIRSNAPAGFAGEFSPDYVLRTLVRSRTSDAVREPMERVGEAVARYRKTLHARTASKGLS
;
A
#
# COMPACT_ATOMS: atom_id res chain seq x y z
N MET A 1 -25.93 -26.79 1.05
CA MET A 1 -25.04 -25.63 0.81
C MET A 1 -24.79 -25.32 -0.66
N ALA A 2 -24.53 -26.32 -1.51
CA ALA A 2 -24.33 -26.11 -2.95
C ALA A 2 -25.44 -25.26 -3.61
N ASP A 3 -26.71 -25.54 -3.31
CA ASP A 3 -27.86 -24.71 -3.73
C ASP A 3 -27.80 -23.26 -3.24
N THR A 4 -27.26 -23.03 -2.03
CA THR A 4 -27.06 -21.68 -1.49
C THR A 4 -25.97 -20.95 -2.27
N LEU A 5 -24.84 -21.61 -2.57
CA LEU A 5 -23.77 -21.02 -3.37
C LEU A 5 -24.27 -20.65 -4.78
N VAL A 6 -25.08 -21.52 -5.39
CA VAL A 6 -25.73 -21.23 -6.69
C VAL A 6 -26.73 -20.08 -6.56
N ARG A 7 -27.61 -20.10 -5.54
CA ARG A 7 -28.63 -19.06 -5.33
C ARG A 7 -28.01 -17.68 -5.09
N LEU A 8 -26.88 -17.61 -4.38
CA LEU A 8 -26.12 -16.38 -4.16
C LEU A 8 -25.26 -15.99 -5.37
N GLY A 9 -25.22 -16.82 -6.42
CA GLY A 9 -24.41 -16.60 -7.61
C GLY A 9 -22.90 -16.70 -7.36
N ILE A 10 -22.50 -17.39 -6.28
CA ILE A 10 -21.10 -17.64 -5.92
C ILE A 10 -20.55 -18.80 -6.77
N ALA A 11 -21.38 -19.82 -7.02
CA ALA A 11 -21.05 -20.97 -7.85
C ALA A 11 -22.03 -21.09 -9.03
N THR A 12 -21.55 -21.67 -10.14
CA THR A 12 -22.44 -22.21 -11.18
C THR A 12 -22.99 -23.58 -10.75
N ASP A 13 -24.10 -24.01 -11.37
CA ASP A 13 -24.65 -25.37 -11.17
C ASP A 13 -23.60 -26.46 -11.45
N GLU A 14 -22.73 -26.23 -12.44
CA GLU A 14 -21.67 -27.17 -12.82
C GLU A 14 -20.58 -27.26 -11.74
N GLN A 15 -20.10 -26.13 -11.23
CA GLN A 15 -19.12 -26.09 -10.13
C GLN A 15 -19.68 -26.74 -8.86
N ALA A 16 -20.91 -26.39 -8.51
CA ALA A 16 -21.62 -26.95 -7.35
C ALA A 16 -21.78 -28.48 -7.47
N ALA A 17 -22.14 -28.99 -8.65
CA ALA A 17 -22.28 -30.41 -8.89
C ALA A 17 -20.93 -31.15 -8.86
N ALA A 18 -19.87 -30.54 -9.39
CA ALA A 18 -18.52 -31.10 -9.35
C ALA A 18 -18.02 -31.23 -7.90
N GLY A 19 -18.14 -30.16 -7.09
CA GLY A 19 -17.73 -30.20 -5.69
C GLY A 19 -18.50 -31.22 -4.86
N LEU A 20 -19.82 -31.35 -5.08
CA LEU A 20 -20.61 -32.39 -4.42
C LEU A 20 -20.20 -33.82 -4.82
N ALA A 21 -19.78 -34.04 -6.07
CA ALA A 21 -19.33 -35.35 -6.53
C ALA A 21 -18.02 -35.77 -5.86
N GLU A 22 -17.07 -34.85 -5.68
CA GLU A 22 -15.80 -35.10 -5.00
C GLU A 22 -16.02 -35.35 -3.49
N ALA A 23 -16.86 -34.54 -2.84
CA ALA A 23 -17.23 -34.75 -1.43
C ALA A 23 -17.87 -36.12 -1.18
N ALA A 24 -18.81 -36.52 -2.04
CA ALA A 24 -19.41 -37.85 -1.97
C ALA A 24 -18.37 -38.98 -2.20
N GLY A 25 -17.33 -38.72 -3.01
CA GLY A 25 -16.23 -39.63 -3.27
C GLY A 25 -15.40 -39.99 -2.04
N ILE A 26 -15.32 -39.09 -1.05
CA ILE A 26 -14.62 -39.30 0.23
C ILE A 26 -15.56 -39.66 1.40
N GLY A 27 -16.85 -39.84 1.12
CA GLY A 27 -17.86 -40.21 2.12
C GLY A 27 -18.31 -39.05 3.02
N MET A 28 -18.16 -37.81 2.56
CA MET A 28 -18.68 -36.62 3.22
C MET A 28 -20.12 -36.38 2.75
N ASP A 29 -21.07 -36.27 3.68
CA ASP A 29 -22.50 -36.13 3.39
C ASP A 29 -22.92 -34.65 3.49
N LEU A 30 -22.83 -33.93 2.37
CA LEU A 30 -23.06 -32.48 2.32
C LEU A 30 -24.52 -32.08 2.03
N ASP A 31 -25.46 -33.03 2.14
CA ASP A 31 -26.90 -32.86 1.91
C ASP A 31 -27.71 -32.63 3.20
N GLU A 32 -27.14 -32.86 4.39
CA GLU A 32 -27.73 -32.53 5.70
C GLU A 32 -27.43 -31.08 6.18
N GLU A 33 -28.10 -30.66 7.27
CA GLU A 33 -27.96 -29.34 7.89
C GLU A 33 -26.54 -29.22 8.48
N PHE A 34 -25.70 -28.38 7.87
CA PHE A 34 -24.25 -28.27 8.18
C PHE A 34 -24.00 -27.99 9.68
N GLU A 35 -23.10 -28.77 10.28
CA GLU A 35 -22.69 -28.60 11.68
C GLU A 35 -21.33 -27.85 11.85
N ASP A 36 -20.48 -27.78 10.81
CA ASP A 36 -19.12 -27.21 10.92
C ASP A 36 -18.61 -26.46 9.65
N THR A 37 -17.70 -25.49 9.84
CA THR A 37 -17.06 -24.65 8.80
C THR A 37 -16.10 -25.44 7.92
N ASP A 38 -15.52 -26.52 8.44
CA ASP A 38 -14.57 -27.40 7.72
C ASP A 38 -15.20 -28.11 6.51
N GLU A 39 -16.48 -28.50 6.60
CA GLU A 39 -17.19 -29.13 5.48
C GLU A 39 -17.47 -28.14 4.34
N LEU A 40 -17.63 -26.86 4.69
CA LEU A 40 -17.81 -25.80 3.71
C LEU A 40 -16.50 -25.45 3.01
N THR A 41 -15.39 -25.29 3.74
CA THR A 41 -14.09 -24.98 3.13
C THR A 41 -13.67 -26.09 2.18
N PHE A 42 -13.94 -27.35 2.54
CA PHE A 42 -13.77 -28.49 1.64
C PHE A 42 -14.61 -28.34 0.35
N LEU A 43 -15.93 -28.12 0.46
CA LEU A 43 -16.79 -27.95 -0.70
C LEU A 43 -16.37 -26.78 -1.60
N LEU A 44 -15.96 -25.66 -1.01
CA LEU A 44 -15.49 -24.48 -1.74
C LEU A 44 -14.22 -24.78 -2.54
N GLY A 45 -13.26 -25.47 -1.91
CA GLY A 45 -12.06 -25.94 -2.60
C GLY A 45 -12.37 -26.83 -3.80
N GLU A 46 -13.24 -27.83 -3.63
CA GLU A 46 -13.61 -28.74 -4.72
C GLU A 46 -14.44 -28.07 -5.82
N CYS A 47 -15.16 -27.00 -5.50
CA CYS A 47 -15.84 -26.17 -6.51
C CYS A 47 -14.89 -25.26 -7.30
N GLY A 48 -13.60 -25.20 -6.92
CA GLY A 48 -12.63 -24.24 -7.44
C GLY A 48 -12.98 -22.80 -7.05
N LEU A 49 -13.54 -22.62 -5.85
CA LEU A 49 -13.98 -21.34 -5.33
C LEU A 49 -13.06 -20.89 -4.20
N GLY A 50 -12.31 -19.81 -4.44
CA GLY A 50 -11.37 -19.30 -3.47
C GLY A 50 -10.03 -20.02 -3.47
N PHE A 51 -9.26 -19.79 -2.42
CA PHE A 51 -7.95 -20.39 -2.20
C PHE A 51 -7.63 -20.42 -0.71
N GLN A 52 -6.63 -21.20 -0.34
CA GLN A 52 -6.12 -21.29 1.02
C GLN A 52 -4.73 -20.65 1.10
N THR A 53 -4.50 -19.78 2.09
CA THR A 53 -3.13 -19.35 2.43
C THR A 53 -2.45 -20.46 3.21
N PRO A 54 -1.30 -21.01 2.78
CA PRO A 54 -0.61 -22.00 3.58
C PRO A 54 0.23 -21.34 4.69
N GLU A 55 0.15 -21.86 5.92
CA GLU A 55 1.03 -21.49 7.02
C GLU A 55 2.48 -21.86 6.66
N LYS A 56 2.64 -23.01 6.00
CA LYS A 56 3.95 -23.57 5.64
C LYS A 56 3.94 -24.17 4.24
N VAL A 57 4.93 -23.78 3.45
CA VAL A 57 5.06 -24.24 2.07
C VAL A 57 5.84 -25.56 1.98
N SER A 58 5.46 -26.39 1.01
CA SER A 58 6.08 -27.70 0.78
C SER A 58 7.41 -27.61 0.00
N GLY A 59 7.55 -26.57 -0.83
CA GLY A 59 8.73 -26.25 -1.64
C GLY A 59 9.63 -25.19 -1.00
N ASP A 60 10.26 -24.37 -1.83
CA ASP A 60 10.86 -23.11 -1.38
C ASP A 60 9.80 -22.00 -1.25
N LEU A 61 10.17 -20.90 -0.60
CA LEU A 61 9.26 -19.80 -0.29
C LEU A 61 8.80 -19.05 -1.54
N GLU A 62 9.66 -18.93 -2.57
CA GLU A 62 9.30 -18.25 -3.82
C GLU A 62 8.21 -19.01 -4.56
N GLU A 63 8.37 -20.33 -4.73
CA GLU A 63 7.35 -21.21 -5.32
C GLU A 63 6.02 -21.13 -4.54
N GLY A 64 6.09 -21.07 -3.21
CA GLY A 64 4.89 -20.97 -2.36
C GLY A 64 4.15 -19.64 -2.50
N TYR A 65 4.86 -18.51 -2.61
CA TYR A 65 4.23 -17.23 -2.95
C TYR A 65 3.67 -17.24 -4.36
N GLU A 66 4.36 -17.84 -5.32
CA GLU A 66 3.87 -17.93 -6.70
C GLU A 66 2.54 -18.69 -6.77
N GLU A 67 2.46 -19.87 -6.15
CA GLU A 67 1.23 -20.67 -6.05
C GLU A 67 0.08 -19.87 -5.42
N LEU A 68 0.33 -19.25 -4.25
CA LEU A 68 -0.64 -18.43 -3.55
C LEU A 68 -1.19 -17.29 -4.42
N LEU A 69 -0.31 -16.54 -5.09
CA LEU A 69 -0.70 -15.40 -5.90
C LEU A 69 -1.44 -15.82 -7.17
N LEU A 70 -1.06 -16.95 -7.78
CA LEU A 70 -1.73 -17.51 -8.95
C LEU A 70 -3.15 -17.98 -8.60
N ASP A 71 -3.34 -18.66 -7.47
CA ASP A 71 -4.65 -19.12 -7.01
C ASP A 71 -5.58 -17.94 -6.67
N ALA A 72 -5.04 -16.94 -5.97
CA ALA A 72 -5.76 -15.69 -5.71
C ALA A 72 -6.16 -14.97 -7.01
N ALA A 73 -5.24 -14.86 -7.97
CA ALA A 73 -5.53 -14.24 -9.26
C ALA A 73 -6.57 -15.02 -10.08
N ALA A 74 -6.57 -16.36 -10.01
CA ALA A 74 -7.53 -17.21 -10.70
C ALA A 74 -8.99 -16.93 -10.28
N CYS A 75 -9.20 -16.58 -9.00
CA CYS A 75 -10.52 -16.20 -8.47
C CYS A 75 -11.15 -15.00 -9.21
N SER A 76 -10.32 -14.13 -9.80
CA SER A 76 -10.79 -12.95 -10.52
C SER A 76 -11.52 -13.27 -11.84
N GLY A 77 -11.37 -14.50 -12.37
CA GLY A 77 -11.86 -14.88 -13.70
C GLY A 77 -11.02 -14.29 -14.83
N GLY A 78 -9.76 -13.93 -14.56
CA GLY A 78 -8.81 -13.39 -15.52
C GLY A 78 -8.77 -11.86 -15.64
N SER A 79 -9.50 -11.13 -14.78
CA SER A 79 -9.38 -9.66 -14.70
C SER A 79 -8.10 -9.22 -13.97
N VAL A 80 -7.53 -10.12 -13.16
CA VAL A 80 -6.24 -9.95 -12.51
C VAL A 80 -5.31 -11.05 -13.00
N VAL A 81 -4.17 -10.64 -13.53
CA VAL A 81 -3.09 -11.51 -14.01
C VAL A 81 -1.86 -11.26 -13.15
N VAL A 82 -1.27 -12.34 -12.64
CA VAL A 82 0.01 -12.33 -11.94
C VAL A 82 1.08 -12.97 -12.80
N ASP A 83 2.24 -12.33 -12.89
CA ASP A 83 3.45 -12.91 -13.48
C ASP A 83 4.71 -12.42 -12.74
N ASP A 84 5.87 -12.98 -13.06
CA ASP A 84 7.19 -12.48 -12.62
C ASP A 84 7.36 -12.41 -11.08
N VAL A 85 6.84 -13.43 -10.39
CA VAL A 85 6.93 -13.61 -8.93
C VAL A 85 8.36 -13.97 -8.55
N GLN A 86 8.93 -13.23 -7.59
CA GLN A 86 10.29 -13.44 -7.10
C GLN A 86 10.41 -13.03 -5.63
N LEU A 87 11.19 -13.80 -4.86
CA LEU A 87 11.65 -13.40 -3.54
C LEU A 87 13.08 -12.87 -3.66
N VAL A 88 13.26 -11.58 -3.36
CA VAL A 88 14.50 -10.86 -3.60
C VAL A 88 15.13 -10.46 -2.28
N THR A 89 16.26 -11.09 -1.94
CA THR A 89 17.13 -10.64 -0.84
C THR A 89 18.18 -9.67 -1.38
N ASP A 90 18.29 -8.50 -0.75
CA ASP A 90 19.29 -7.51 -1.11
C ASP A 90 20.63 -7.72 -0.36
N GLU A 91 21.61 -6.85 -0.61
CA GLU A 91 22.97 -6.97 -0.04
C GLU A 91 23.07 -6.75 1.48
N ASP A 92 22.03 -6.19 2.12
CA ASP A 92 21.97 -6.01 3.60
C ASP A 92 21.18 -7.17 4.25
N GLY A 93 20.64 -8.08 3.45
CA GLY A 93 19.78 -9.17 3.92
C GLY A 93 18.31 -8.80 4.04
N ASP A 94 17.90 -7.60 3.59
CA ASP A 94 16.49 -7.25 3.53
C ASP A 94 15.83 -8.01 2.38
N GLU A 95 14.65 -8.58 2.64
CA GLU A 95 13.94 -9.41 1.68
C GLU A 95 12.63 -8.78 1.23
N TYR A 96 12.31 -8.98 -0.05
CA TYR A 96 11.11 -8.44 -0.68
C TYR A 96 10.45 -9.45 -1.59
N LEU A 97 9.13 -9.59 -1.45
CA LEU A 97 8.30 -10.23 -2.47
C LEU A 97 8.06 -9.23 -3.60
N HIS A 98 8.47 -9.58 -4.81
CA HIS A 98 8.14 -8.89 -6.04
C HIS A 98 7.19 -9.75 -6.89
N PHE A 99 6.21 -9.11 -7.50
CA PHE A 99 5.44 -9.71 -8.60
C PHE A 99 4.89 -8.61 -9.51
N ARG A 100 4.38 -9.00 -10.67
CA ARG A 100 3.66 -8.10 -11.57
C ARG A 100 2.17 -8.42 -11.57
N ARG A 101 1.36 -7.41 -11.27
CA ARG A 101 -0.10 -7.45 -11.37
C ARG A 101 -0.55 -6.67 -12.60
N ASN A 102 -1.17 -7.34 -13.57
CA ASN A 102 -1.60 -6.72 -14.83
C ASN A 102 -0.48 -5.91 -15.51
N GLY A 103 0.78 -6.35 -15.35
CA GLY A 103 1.97 -5.68 -15.89
C GLY A 103 2.60 -4.60 -15.00
N ARG A 104 2.00 -4.26 -13.86
CA ARG A 104 2.54 -3.32 -12.87
C ARG A 104 3.37 -4.03 -11.82
N SER A 105 4.60 -3.56 -11.58
CA SER A 105 5.44 -4.10 -10.49
C SER A 105 4.88 -3.75 -9.12
N ILE A 106 4.76 -4.78 -8.29
CA ILE A 106 4.35 -4.74 -6.90
C ILE A 106 5.50 -5.25 -6.04
N TRP A 107 5.66 -4.65 -4.87
CA TRP A 107 6.74 -4.95 -3.94
C TRP A 107 6.19 -4.91 -2.52
N HIS A 108 6.47 -5.96 -1.75
CA HIS A 108 6.17 -6.02 -0.32
C HIS A 108 7.43 -6.46 0.43
N PRO A 109 7.77 -5.81 1.57
CA PRO A 109 8.80 -6.35 2.45
C PRO A 109 8.37 -7.72 2.98
N ALA A 110 9.33 -8.61 3.21
CA ALA A 110 9.12 -9.91 3.80
C ALA A 110 10.10 -10.17 4.94
N GLU A 111 9.59 -10.68 6.06
CA GLU A 111 10.34 -10.98 7.28
C GLU A 111 10.22 -12.47 7.64
N HIS A 112 10.89 -13.32 6.86
CA HIS A 112 10.93 -14.74 7.17
C HIS A 112 11.88 -15.03 8.35
N LEU A 113 11.42 -15.85 9.30
CA LEU A 113 12.24 -16.26 10.45
C LEU A 113 13.47 -17.10 10.03
N SER A 114 13.32 -17.91 8.98
CA SER A 114 14.39 -18.68 8.34
C SER A 114 13.88 -19.42 7.10
N ASP A 115 14.69 -19.48 6.05
CA ASP A 115 14.44 -20.32 4.85
C ASP A 115 14.19 -21.80 5.20
N SER A 116 14.77 -22.26 6.32
CA SER A 116 14.65 -23.65 6.75
C SER A 116 13.29 -23.99 7.35
N THR A 117 12.55 -22.99 7.85
CA THR A 117 11.27 -23.22 8.52
C THR A 117 10.11 -23.21 7.52
N ARG A 118 10.27 -22.53 6.38
CA ARG A 118 9.31 -22.46 5.25
C ARG A 118 7.94 -21.91 5.63
N TYR A 119 7.88 -21.16 6.72
CA TYR A 119 6.68 -20.40 7.06
C TYR A 119 6.62 -19.16 6.19
N MET A 120 5.45 -18.85 5.65
CA MET A 120 5.25 -17.61 4.91
C MET A 120 5.22 -16.42 5.87
N ASP A 121 5.69 -15.26 5.44
CA ASP A 121 5.34 -14.01 6.11
C ASP A 121 3.86 -13.70 5.84
N TRP A 122 3.08 -13.78 6.91
CA TRP A 122 1.64 -13.56 6.92
C TRP A 122 1.26 -12.13 6.49
N ASN A 123 2.02 -11.12 6.92
CA ASN A 123 1.73 -9.74 6.56
C ASN A 123 1.98 -9.52 5.07
N THR A 124 3.10 -10.04 4.55
CA THR A 124 3.42 -10.00 3.12
C THR A 124 2.35 -10.71 2.29
N ALA A 125 1.89 -11.88 2.73
CA ALA A 125 0.82 -12.62 2.06
C ALA A 125 -0.49 -11.81 2.05
N PHE A 126 -0.89 -11.23 3.19
CA PHE A 126 -2.10 -10.41 3.30
C PHE A 126 -2.06 -9.18 2.40
N ASP A 127 -0.95 -8.45 2.41
CA ASP A 127 -0.82 -7.25 1.60
C ASP A 127 -0.79 -7.60 0.10
N ALA A 128 -0.10 -8.70 -0.27
CA ALA A 128 -0.09 -9.18 -1.64
C ALA A 128 -1.48 -9.63 -2.12
N ILE A 129 -2.24 -10.39 -1.32
CA ILE A 129 -3.63 -10.77 -1.63
C ILE A 129 -4.51 -9.52 -1.78
N GLY A 130 -4.36 -8.54 -0.88
CA GLY A 130 -5.10 -7.28 -0.93
C GLY A 130 -4.85 -6.51 -2.23
N ASP A 131 -3.63 -6.57 -2.77
CA ASP A 131 -3.32 -5.98 -4.07
C ASP A 131 -3.96 -6.76 -5.23
N LEU A 132 -4.28 -8.05 -5.07
CA LEU A 132 -4.94 -8.86 -6.10
C LEU A 132 -6.46 -8.70 -6.16
N VAL A 133 -7.06 -7.90 -5.27
CA VAL A 133 -8.48 -7.58 -5.40
C VAL A 133 -8.73 -6.90 -6.76
N PRO A 134 -9.76 -7.29 -7.52
CA PRO A 134 -10.06 -6.69 -8.81
C PRO A 134 -10.27 -5.18 -8.72
N GLY A 135 -9.82 -4.48 -9.76
CA GLY A 135 -9.88 -3.03 -9.85
C GLY A 135 -11.21 -2.46 -10.38
N ASN A 136 -11.26 -1.13 -10.41
CA ASN A 136 -12.29 -0.32 -11.09
C ASN A 136 -13.70 -0.47 -10.50
N ASP A 137 -14.69 -0.73 -11.35
CA ASP A 137 -16.11 -0.89 -10.99
C ASP A 137 -16.45 -2.31 -10.52
N ASP A 138 -15.46 -3.19 -10.36
CA ASP A 138 -15.66 -4.52 -9.80
C ASP A 138 -15.89 -4.40 -8.28
N PRO A 139 -17.08 -4.75 -7.76
CA PRO A 139 -17.40 -4.56 -6.36
C PRO A 139 -16.77 -5.65 -5.47
N ARG A 140 -16.11 -6.65 -6.06
CA ARG A 140 -15.63 -7.81 -5.30
C ARG A 140 -14.45 -7.46 -4.39
N GLY A 141 -14.40 -8.12 -3.24
CA GLY A 141 -13.30 -8.08 -2.28
C GLY A 141 -12.94 -9.49 -1.83
N PHE A 142 -11.73 -9.69 -1.32
CA PHE A 142 -11.37 -10.96 -0.69
C PHE A 142 -11.89 -10.99 0.75
N TYR A 143 -12.63 -12.04 1.11
CA TYR A 143 -13.15 -12.28 2.44
C TYR A 143 -12.55 -13.55 3.02
N GLN A 144 -12.05 -13.45 4.24
CA GLN A 144 -11.54 -14.60 5.00
C GLN A 144 -12.71 -15.37 5.62
N LEU A 145 -12.68 -16.70 5.62
CA LEU A 145 -13.75 -17.52 6.21
C LEU A 145 -13.53 -17.87 7.69
N ASP A 146 -12.27 -17.93 8.12
CA ASP A 146 -11.87 -18.35 9.48
C ASP A 146 -11.10 -17.23 10.18
N GLU A 147 -11.45 -16.95 11.42
CA GLU A 147 -10.96 -15.84 12.23
C GLU A 147 -9.60 -16.16 12.88
N GLU A 148 -9.23 -17.44 13.03
CA GLU A 148 -8.10 -17.86 13.89
C GLU A 148 -6.99 -18.67 13.19
N SER A 149 -7.06 -18.88 11.87
CA SER A 149 -6.13 -19.80 11.20
C SER A 149 -5.06 -19.11 10.35
N TYR A 150 -3.80 -19.52 10.55
CA TYR A 150 -2.68 -19.29 9.62
C TYR A 150 -2.85 -20.06 8.29
N ASP A 151 -3.84 -20.95 8.22
CA ASP A 151 -4.26 -21.71 7.04
C ASP A 151 -5.62 -21.22 6.49
N ALA A 152 -5.83 -19.90 6.48
CA ALA A 152 -7.13 -19.31 6.20
C ALA A 152 -7.62 -19.51 4.76
N TRP A 153 -8.92 -19.74 4.64
CA TRP A 153 -9.62 -19.76 3.35
C TRP A 153 -10.11 -18.38 2.95
N TRP A 154 -9.94 -18.05 1.69
CA TRP A 154 -10.29 -16.77 1.09
C TRP A 154 -11.28 -16.94 -0.05
N LEU A 155 -12.29 -16.06 -0.10
CA LEU A 155 -13.26 -15.99 -1.18
C LEU A 155 -13.30 -14.61 -1.79
N LEU A 156 -13.36 -14.54 -3.12
CA LEU A 156 -13.60 -13.30 -3.84
C LEU A 156 -15.11 -13.09 -4.03
N LEU A 157 -15.71 -12.19 -3.24
CA LEU A 157 -17.16 -12.03 -3.17
C LEU A 157 -17.57 -10.58 -3.40
N THR A 158 -18.78 -10.37 -3.92
CA THR A 158 -19.44 -9.06 -3.82
C THR A 158 -19.94 -8.82 -2.38
N PRO A 159 -20.22 -7.56 -1.98
CA PRO A 159 -20.79 -7.28 -0.66
C PRO A 159 -22.09 -8.03 -0.39
N ASP A 160 -22.97 -8.14 -1.40
CA ASP A 160 -24.24 -8.86 -1.30
C ASP A 160 -24.04 -10.37 -1.10
N GLN A 161 -23.04 -10.95 -1.77
CA GLN A 161 -22.68 -12.36 -1.61
C GLN A 161 -22.12 -12.64 -0.21
N ALA A 162 -21.24 -11.76 0.27
CA ALA A 162 -20.67 -11.86 1.62
C ALA A 162 -21.75 -11.75 2.69
N GLU A 163 -22.69 -10.80 2.55
CA GLU A 163 -23.82 -10.67 3.49
C GLU A 163 -24.72 -11.90 3.45
N GLY A 164 -25.00 -12.43 2.25
CA GLY A 164 -25.73 -13.68 2.09
C GLY A 164 -25.09 -14.83 2.86
N LEU A 165 -23.77 -15.01 2.77
CA LEU A 165 -23.04 -16.05 3.52
C LEU A 165 -23.06 -15.82 5.04
N LYS A 166 -23.01 -14.56 5.51
CA LYS A 166 -23.12 -14.24 6.94
C LYS A 166 -24.47 -14.63 7.51
N GLU A 167 -25.55 -14.45 6.76
CA GLU A 167 -26.89 -14.90 7.16
C GLU A 167 -26.97 -16.44 7.32
N PHE A 168 -26.07 -17.19 6.68
CA PHE A 168 -25.90 -18.64 6.85
C PHE A 168 -24.98 -19.02 8.02
N GLY A 169 -24.49 -18.06 8.81
CA GLY A 169 -23.70 -18.32 10.02
C GLY A 169 -22.18 -18.27 9.82
N LEU A 170 -21.69 -17.74 8.69
CA LEU A 170 -20.26 -17.66 8.42
C LEU A 170 -19.70 -16.29 8.82
N PRO A 171 -18.70 -16.23 9.73
CA PRO A 171 -18.33 -14.97 10.37
C PRO A 171 -17.65 -13.94 9.45
N LEU A 172 -17.13 -14.34 8.27
CA LEU A 172 -16.43 -13.48 7.29
C LEU A 172 -15.70 -12.26 7.91
N PRO A 173 -14.75 -12.50 8.83
CA PRO A 173 -14.29 -11.47 9.77
C PRO A 173 -13.34 -10.44 9.16
N VAL A 174 -12.65 -10.82 8.09
CA VAL A 174 -11.70 -9.95 7.39
C VAL A 174 -12.17 -9.74 5.97
N GLN A 175 -12.17 -8.47 5.55
CA GLN A 175 -12.37 -8.06 4.17
C GLN A 175 -11.15 -7.28 3.69
N LEU A 176 -10.54 -7.75 2.61
CA LEU A 176 -9.55 -7.00 1.86
C LEU A 176 -10.26 -6.34 0.67
N GLY A 177 -10.32 -5.01 0.72
CA GLY A 177 -10.80 -4.18 -0.37
C GLY A 177 -9.67 -3.83 -1.33
N ASN A 178 -10.04 -3.44 -2.55
CA ASN A 178 -9.09 -3.06 -3.56
C ASN A 178 -8.25 -1.82 -3.16
N ARG A 179 -6.93 -1.99 -3.16
CA ARG A 179 -5.94 -0.94 -2.88
C ARG A 179 -5.29 -0.39 -4.16
N MET A 180 -5.50 -1.05 -5.30
CA MET A 180 -4.80 -0.82 -6.55
C MET A 180 -5.75 -0.37 -7.65
N ARG A 181 -5.39 0.63 -8.46
CA ARG A 181 -6.12 0.87 -9.71
C ARG A 181 -5.32 0.30 -10.88
N ASP A 182 -6.03 -0.19 -11.88
CA ASP A 182 -5.43 -0.92 -13.00
C ASP A 182 -4.81 0.01 -14.06
N LEU A 183 -4.93 1.33 -13.87
CA LEU A 183 -4.35 2.30 -14.79
C LEU A 183 -2.82 2.29 -14.64
N ILE A 184 -2.14 2.11 -15.77
CA ILE A 184 -0.69 2.13 -15.87
C ILE A 184 -0.27 3.48 -16.48
N PRO A 185 0.69 4.19 -15.90
CA PRO A 185 1.25 5.39 -16.51
C PRO A 185 1.80 5.13 -17.92
N ALA A 186 1.65 6.11 -18.82
CA ALA A 186 2.21 6.04 -20.17
C ALA A 186 3.69 6.41 -20.22
N GLU A 187 4.18 7.15 -19.23
CA GLU A 187 5.59 7.48 -19.06
C GLU A 187 6.45 6.23 -18.84
N GLU A 188 7.77 6.37 -19.02
CA GLU A 188 8.71 5.27 -18.81
C GLU A 188 8.79 4.89 -17.31
N PRO A 189 8.62 3.60 -16.94
CA PRO A 189 8.69 3.15 -15.55
C PRO A 189 9.90 3.68 -14.79
N GLU A 190 9.71 3.95 -13.50
CA GLU A 190 10.75 4.41 -12.57
C GLU A 190 11.34 5.79 -12.86
N THR A 191 10.85 6.51 -13.87
CA THR A 191 11.20 7.92 -14.08
C THR A 191 10.41 8.84 -13.15
N PRO A 192 10.93 10.04 -12.82
CA PRO A 192 10.15 11.02 -12.04
C PRO A 192 8.78 11.35 -12.66
N ALA A 193 8.69 11.37 -14.00
CA ALA A 193 7.44 11.62 -14.71
C ALA A 193 6.41 10.49 -14.49
N TRP A 194 6.87 9.24 -14.54
CA TRP A 194 6.04 8.06 -14.26
C TRP A 194 5.42 8.11 -12.87
N TYR A 195 6.21 8.43 -11.84
CA TYR A 195 5.70 8.54 -10.47
C TYR A 195 4.67 9.66 -10.28
N VAL A 196 4.86 10.80 -10.97
CA VAL A 196 3.89 11.90 -10.96
C VAL A 196 2.61 11.51 -11.69
N GLU A 197 2.72 10.88 -12.87
CA GLU A 197 1.56 10.41 -13.62
C GLU A 197 0.79 9.35 -12.83
N ASP A 198 1.50 8.42 -12.18
CA ASP A 198 0.92 7.38 -11.34
C ASP A 198 0.09 7.97 -10.20
N ASP A 199 0.65 8.89 -9.41
CA ASP A 199 -0.09 9.57 -8.36
C ASP A 199 -1.35 10.27 -8.92
N ARG A 200 -1.26 10.88 -10.10
CA ARG A 200 -2.40 11.58 -10.72
C ARG A 200 -3.48 10.63 -11.22
N LEU A 201 -3.14 9.44 -11.70
CA LEU A 201 -4.12 8.41 -12.09
C LEU A 201 -4.91 7.88 -10.88
N HIS A 202 -4.29 7.87 -9.71
CA HIS A 202 -4.87 7.33 -8.48
C HIS A 202 -5.49 8.41 -7.56
N ALA A 203 -5.15 9.68 -7.76
CA ALA A 203 -5.72 10.79 -7.02
C ALA A 203 -7.19 11.06 -7.40
N SER A 204 -7.99 11.48 -6.41
CA SER A 204 -9.33 12.02 -6.69
C SER A 204 -9.23 13.34 -7.49
N GLU A 205 -10.31 13.76 -8.15
CA GLU A 205 -10.34 15.07 -8.82
C GLU A 205 -10.02 16.21 -7.86
N GLU A 206 -10.60 16.18 -6.66
CA GLU A 206 -10.33 17.18 -5.63
C GLU A 206 -8.87 17.14 -5.16
N SER A 207 -8.28 15.95 -5.00
CA SER A 207 -6.85 15.82 -4.65
C SER A 207 -5.95 16.46 -5.71
N ARG A 208 -6.23 16.21 -7.00
CA ARG A 208 -5.48 16.81 -8.12
C ARG A 208 -5.63 18.32 -8.13
N ARG A 209 -6.85 18.84 -8.00
CA ARG A 209 -7.12 20.28 -7.97
C ARG A 209 -6.37 20.97 -6.83
N ARG A 210 -6.40 20.39 -5.62
CA ARG A 210 -5.69 20.94 -4.45
C ARG A 210 -4.18 20.97 -4.64
N LEU A 211 -3.62 19.90 -5.18
CA LEU A 211 -2.19 19.84 -5.48
C LEU A 211 -1.80 20.86 -6.57
N ASP A 212 -2.60 20.96 -7.63
CA ASP A 212 -2.35 21.92 -8.73
C ASP A 212 -2.41 23.37 -8.21
N ASP A 213 -3.40 23.72 -7.38
CA ASP A 213 -3.52 25.04 -6.73
C ASP A 213 -2.31 25.34 -5.82
N TRP A 214 -1.85 24.34 -5.06
CA TRP A 214 -0.67 24.44 -4.19
C TRP A 214 0.61 24.72 -4.97
N LEU A 215 0.83 23.97 -6.05
CA LEU A 215 2.04 24.05 -6.87
C LEU A 215 2.05 25.29 -7.78
N ALA A 216 0.91 25.71 -8.32
CA ALA A 216 0.82 26.86 -9.23
C ALA A 216 1.30 28.18 -8.60
N SER A 217 1.22 28.30 -7.27
CA SER A 217 1.64 29.48 -6.52
C SER A 217 3.04 29.36 -5.89
N MET A 218 3.72 28.21 -6.01
CA MET A 218 4.88 27.83 -5.21
C MET A 218 6.02 28.87 -5.26
N ASP A 219 6.55 29.15 -6.46
CA ASP A 219 7.70 30.06 -6.62
C ASP A 219 7.37 31.47 -6.13
N ALA A 220 6.23 32.00 -6.55
CA ALA A 220 5.80 33.34 -6.15
C ALA A 220 5.51 33.45 -4.64
N ALA A 221 5.01 32.38 -4.01
CA ALA A 221 4.79 32.32 -2.57
C ALA A 221 6.12 32.29 -1.81
N LEU A 222 7.08 31.49 -2.25
CA LEU A 222 8.41 31.40 -1.64
C LEU A 222 9.21 32.70 -1.79
N ASP A 223 9.14 33.38 -2.94
CA ASP A 223 9.81 34.67 -3.14
C ASP A 223 9.26 35.77 -2.21
N ARG A 224 7.92 35.82 -2.05
CA ARG A 224 7.28 36.73 -1.10
C ARG A 224 7.67 36.37 0.33
N TRP A 225 7.62 35.09 0.68
CA TRP A 225 7.97 34.61 2.01
C TRP A 225 9.43 34.95 2.36
N ARG A 226 10.37 34.66 1.46
CA ARG A 226 11.79 35.02 1.62
C ARG A 226 11.98 36.49 1.95
N THR A 227 11.27 37.37 1.24
CA THR A 227 11.41 38.82 1.41
C THR A 227 10.75 39.34 2.69
N ALA A 228 9.60 38.77 3.06
CA ALA A 228 8.78 39.27 4.16
C ALA A 228 9.15 38.68 5.53
N HIS A 229 9.70 37.48 5.55
CA HIS A 229 9.73 36.65 6.76
C HIS A 229 11.11 36.13 7.16
N LEU A 230 12.09 36.10 6.25
CA LEU A 230 13.42 35.62 6.57
C LEU A 230 14.36 36.77 6.93
N PRO A 231 15.28 36.57 7.89
CA PRO A 231 16.24 37.59 8.27
C PRO A 231 17.28 37.83 7.16
N ASP A 232 17.84 39.04 7.15
CA ASP A 232 18.97 39.37 6.30
C ASP A 232 20.13 38.40 6.53
N GLY A 233 20.58 37.74 5.47
CA GLY A 233 21.68 36.77 5.52
C GLY A 233 21.25 35.30 5.74
N PHE A 234 19.95 35.00 5.81
CA PHE A 234 19.49 33.60 5.75
C PHE A 234 19.96 32.94 4.42
N PRO A 235 20.61 31.76 4.46
CA PRO A 235 21.07 31.06 3.27
C PRO A 235 19.89 30.39 2.56
N PHE A 236 19.18 31.14 1.73
CA PHE A 236 18.06 30.63 0.94
C PHE A 236 18.56 29.82 -0.27
N ASP A 237 19.13 28.66 0.00
CA ASP A 237 19.77 27.79 -1.00
C ASP A 237 19.27 26.33 -0.96
N TYR A 238 18.27 26.05 -0.11
CA TYR A 238 17.66 24.73 0.06
C TYR A 238 18.63 23.64 0.55
N SER A 239 19.78 24.03 1.10
CA SER A 239 20.73 23.10 1.70
C SER A 239 20.25 22.57 3.06
N LEU A 240 20.82 21.46 3.52
CA LEU A 240 20.62 20.95 4.89
C LEU A 240 20.98 21.98 5.97
N GLU A 241 21.96 22.84 5.70
CA GLU A 241 22.33 23.92 6.62
C GLU A 241 21.23 24.97 6.72
N SER A 242 20.64 25.37 5.57
CA SER A 242 19.51 26.30 5.55
C SER A 242 18.29 25.76 6.30
N LEU A 243 18.05 24.44 6.25
CA LEU A 243 16.98 23.78 6.99
C LEU A 243 17.24 23.82 8.50
N SER A 244 18.46 23.53 8.96
CA SER A 244 18.81 23.68 10.37
C SER A 244 18.69 25.14 10.86
N GLN A 245 18.90 26.13 9.99
CA GLN A 245 18.63 27.53 10.33
C GLN A 245 17.13 27.83 10.38
N LEU A 246 16.33 27.27 9.47
CA LEU A 246 14.87 27.38 9.48
C LEU A 246 14.27 26.79 10.75
N GLU A 247 14.75 25.64 11.21
CA GLU A 247 14.29 25.02 12.46
C GLU A 247 14.42 25.97 13.65
N ARG A 248 15.54 26.68 13.76
CA ARG A 248 15.75 27.69 14.81
C ARG A 248 14.75 28.84 14.70
N LEU A 249 14.52 29.36 13.49
CA LEU A 249 13.54 30.42 13.27
C LEU A 249 12.12 29.99 13.67
N VAL A 250 11.75 28.75 13.36
CA VAL A 250 10.45 28.16 13.76
C VAL A 250 10.35 28.05 15.29
N LEU A 251 11.39 27.53 15.95
CA LEU A 251 11.41 27.36 17.42
C LEU A 251 11.49 28.68 18.20
N ASP A 252 12.07 29.72 17.61
CA ASP A 252 12.12 31.08 18.16
C ASP A 252 10.78 31.81 17.99
N ARG A 253 10.03 31.53 16.92
CA ARG A 253 8.73 32.15 16.64
C ARG A 253 7.58 31.48 17.42
N PHE A 254 7.67 30.17 17.64
CA PHE A 254 6.61 29.37 18.24
C PHE A 254 7.07 28.69 19.55
N ASP A 255 6.55 29.18 20.67
CA ASP A 255 6.88 28.70 22.02
C ASP A 255 6.25 27.35 22.37
N GLY A 256 5.36 26.83 21.53
CA GLY A 256 4.73 25.52 21.70
C GLY A 256 3.44 25.36 20.90
N PRO A 257 2.73 24.22 21.05
CA PRO A 257 1.54 23.90 20.25
C PRO A 257 0.45 24.99 20.29
N ALA A 258 0.20 25.58 21.47
CA ALA A 258 -0.79 26.65 21.62
C ALA A 258 -0.45 27.90 20.78
N SER A 259 0.83 28.21 20.56
CA SER A 259 1.24 29.34 19.72
C SER A 259 1.01 29.06 18.23
N LEU A 260 1.14 27.80 17.79
CA LEU A 260 0.81 27.39 16.42
C LEU A 260 -0.70 27.42 16.17
N GLU A 261 -1.51 26.95 17.13
CA GLU A 261 -2.97 26.99 17.03
C GLU A 261 -3.51 28.42 16.98
N ALA A 262 -2.96 29.32 17.80
CA ALA A 262 -3.30 30.74 17.77
C ALA A 262 -2.87 31.43 16.47
N ALA A 263 -1.88 30.87 15.79
CA ALA A 263 -1.33 31.36 14.53
C ALA A 263 -1.89 30.59 13.31
N ALA A 264 -3.12 30.09 13.40
CA ALA A 264 -3.79 29.45 12.26
C ALA A 264 -3.75 30.38 11.03
N ALA A 265 -3.23 29.86 9.91
CA ALA A 265 -2.94 30.61 8.67
C ALA A 265 -1.80 31.65 8.75
N ASP A 266 -0.81 31.45 9.63
CA ASP A 266 0.41 32.25 9.64
C ASP A 266 1.24 32.07 8.36
N GLU A 267 1.44 33.16 7.62
CA GLU A 267 2.16 33.19 6.34
C GLU A 267 3.63 32.74 6.49
N PHE A 268 4.24 32.95 7.67
CA PHE A 268 5.58 32.43 7.94
C PHE A 268 5.56 30.91 7.98
N PHE A 269 4.61 30.30 8.68
CA PHE A 269 4.52 28.84 8.82
C PHE A 269 4.18 28.15 7.49
N GLU A 270 3.25 28.68 6.70
CA GLU A 270 2.96 28.13 5.37
C GLU A 270 4.19 28.19 4.45
N GLY A 271 4.93 29.30 4.47
CA GLY A 271 6.17 29.39 3.70
C GLY A 271 7.26 28.44 4.18
N ALA A 272 7.34 28.15 5.49
CA ALA A 272 8.24 27.14 6.03
C ALA A 272 7.87 25.73 5.52
N VAL A 273 6.58 25.38 5.49
CA VAL A 273 6.07 24.11 4.91
C VAL A 273 6.51 23.98 3.45
N ARG A 274 6.32 25.03 2.65
CA ARG A 274 6.76 25.08 1.25
C ARG A 274 8.28 24.90 1.13
N TYR A 275 9.06 25.63 1.93
CA TYR A 275 10.52 25.60 1.85
C TYR A 275 11.08 24.22 2.22
N VAL A 276 10.53 23.56 3.24
CA VAL A 276 10.92 22.19 3.61
C VAL A 276 10.67 21.22 2.46
N GLY A 277 9.46 21.21 1.90
CA GLY A 277 9.17 20.28 0.80
C GLY A 277 9.96 20.58 -0.46
N GLU A 278 10.13 21.85 -0.83
CA GLU A 278 10.98 22.25 -1.97
C GLU A 278 12.46 21.91 -1.76
N SER A 279 12.94 21.94 -0.51
CA SER A 279 14.27 21.43 -0.17
C SER A 279 14.36 19.92 -0.38
N ALA A 280 13.31 19.18 -0.02
CA ALA A 280 13.27 17.73 -0.22
C ALA A 280 13.39 17.36 -1.70
N LEU A 281 12.60 18.01 -2.56
CA LEU A 281 12.61 17.77 -4.01
C LEU A 281 13.97 18.05 -4.67
N ARG A 282 14.77 18.97 -4.09
CA ARG A 282 16.11 19.31 -4.60
C ARG A 282 17.20 18.35 -4.14
N LEU A 283 17.01 17.77 -2.97
CA LEU A 283 18.00 16.92 -2.31
C LEU A 283 17.79 15.43 -2.60
N TRP A 284 16.55 14.99 -2.83
CA TRP A 284 16.22 13.58 -3.03
C TRP A 284 15.26 13.34 -4.20
N PRO A 285 15.26 12.13 -4.80
CA PRO A 285 14.29 11.74 -5.81
C PRO A 285 12.91 11.53 -5.19
N CYS A 286 12.15 12.61 -5.05
CA CYS A 286 10.80 12.61 -4.49
C CYS A 286 9.91 13.61 -5.22
N ARG A 287 8.63 13.67 -4.82
CA ARG A 287 7.63 14.54 -5.41
C ARG A 287 6.60 14.98 -4.37
N TRP A 288 5.90 16.07 -4.68
CA TRP A 288 4.71 16.46 -3.96
C TRP A 288 3.53 15.54 -4.31
N THR A 289 2.72 15.23 -3.32
CA THR A 289 1.44 14.53 -3.48
C THR A 289 0.40 15.14 -2.53
N TYR A 290 -0.87 14.79 -2.73
CA TYR A 290 -1.97 15.27 -1.90
C TYR A 290 -3.08 14.23 -1.85
N ARG A 291 -3.64 13.99 -0.66
CA ARG A 291 -4.78 13.08 -0.46
C ARG A 291 -5.94 13.84 0.17
N HIS A 292 -6.98 14.11 -0.61
CA HIS A 292 -8.24 14.64 -0.10
C HIS A 292 -9.06 13.54 0.57
N SER A 293 -9.66 13.84 1.72
CA SER A 293 -10.61 12.97 2.42
C SER A 293 -11.66 13.81 3.14
N ASP A 294 -12.93 13.45 3.03
CA ASP A 294 -13.98 14.05 3.86
C ASP A 294 -13.87 13.58 5.33
N ASP A 295 -13.25 12.42 5.56
CA ASP A 295 -12.88 11.97 6.89
C ASP A 295 -11.59 12.68 7.32
N THR A 296 -11.71 13.53 8.34
CA THR A 296 -10.63 14.32 8.93
C THR A 296 -9.97 13.63 10.12
N SER A 297 -10.25 12.33 10.36
CA SER A 297 -9.66 11.56 11.46
C SER A 297 -8.15 11.37 11.28
N SER A 298 -7.69 11.26 10.03
CA SER A 298 -6.27 11.13 9.69
C SER A 298 -5.61 12.49 9.56
N VAL A 299 -4.53 12.70 10.32
CA VAL A 299 -3.69 13.91 10.24
C VAL A 299 -2.99 14.06 8.89
N PHE A 300 -2.86 12.96 8.12
CA PHE A 300 -2.18 12.94 6.81
C PHE A 300 -3.15 13.13 5.63
N THR A 301 -4.39 13.54 5.90
CA THR A 301 -5.37 13.87 4.87
C THR A 301 -5.56 15.37 4.80
N ASN A 302 -5.88 15.85 3.59
CA ASN A 302 -6.11 17.25 3.28
C ASN A 302 -4.88 18.16 3.45
N GLU A 303 -3.67 17.60 3.42
CA GLU A 303 -2.40 18.33 3.46
C GLU A 303 -1.43 17.92 2.34
N PRO A 304 -0.54 18.82 1.87
CA PRO A 304 0.55 18.47 0.96
C PRO A 304 1.56 17.54 1.62
N MET A 305 1.91 16.46 0.92
CA MET A 305 2.89 15.48 1.37
C MET A 305 4.06 15.37 0.40
N ILE A 306 5.21 14.91 0.90
CA ILE A 306 6.36 14.49 0.11
C ILE A 306 6.37 12.96 0.06
N ARG A 307 6.56 12.39 -1.14
CA ARG A 307 6.65 10.95 -1.36
C ARG A 307 7.87 10.59 -2.21
N SER A 308 8.58 9.53 -1.83
CA SER A 308 9.72 8.99 -2.57
C SER A 308 9.34 8.51 -3.96
N ASN A 309 10.26 8.64 -4.92
CA ASN A 309 10.16 8.02 -6.25
C ASN A 309 10.63 6.56 -6.18
N ALA A 310 9.88 5.77 -5.40
CA ALA A 310 10.02 4.34 -5.21
C ALA A 310 8.62 3.69 -5.10
N PRO A 311 8.49 2.38 -5.38
CA PRO A 311 7.23 1.65 -5.17
C PRO A 311 6.75 1.71 -3.71
N ALA A 312 5.45 1.50 -3.49
CA ALA A 312 4.80 1.63 -2.19
C ALA A 312 5.47 0.78 -1.08
N GLY A 313 5.90 -0.45 -1.38
CA GLY A 313 6.61 -1.32 -0.43
C GLY A 313 7.95 -0.79 0.06
N PHE A 314 8.51 0.23 -0.59
CA PHE A 314 9.72 0.93 -0.15
C PHE A 314 9.42 2.33 0.37
N ALA A 315 8.21 2.85 0.13
CA ALA A 315 7.98 4.29 0.05
C ALA A 315 8.18 5.00 1.39
N GLY A 316 9.02 6.04 1.35
CA GLY A 316 9.08 7.05 2.39
C GLY A 316 8.12 8.18 2.05
N GLU A 317 7.21 8.53 2.96
CA GLU A 317 6.40 9.74 2.86
C GLU A 317 6.39 10.53 4.17
N PHE A 318 6.25 11.85 4.06
CA PHE A 318 6.07 12.73 5.21
C PHE A 318 5.30 13.99 4.84
N SER A 319 4.60 14.57 5.82
CA SER A 319 4.04 15.92 5.70
C SER A 319 5.01 16.95 6.27
N PRO A 320 5.44 17.95 5.49
CA PRO A 320 6.25 19.04 6.02
C PRO A 320 5.55 19.83 7.13
N ASP A 321 4.22 19.96 7.08
CA ASP A 321 3.42 20.57 8.16
C ASP A 321 3.53 19.73 9.45
N TYR A 322 3.28 18.43 9.37
CA TYR A 322 3.36 17.53 10.52
C TYR A 322 4.75 17.54 11.16
N VAL A 323 5.80 17.54 10.34
CA VAL A 323 7.19 17.59 10.79
C VAL A 323 7.47 18.90 11.53
N LEU A 324 7.08 20.06 10.99
CA LEU A 324 7.27 21.35 11.64
C LEU A 324 6.43 21.50 12.92
N ARG A 325 5.20 20.96 12.96
CA ARG A 325 4.40 20.91 14.19
C ARG A 325 5.04 20.03 15.25
N THR A 326 5.61 18.90 14.84
CA THR A 326 6.34 18.00 15.74
C THR A 326 7.62 18.63 16.25
N LEU A 327 8.34 19.39 15.43
CA LEU A 327 9.47 20.22 15.85
C LEU A 327 9.07 21.18 16.97
N VAL A 328 8.00 21.96 16.79
CA VAL A 328 7.53 22.91 17.81
C VAL A 328 7.07 22.20 19.09
N ARG A 329 6.39 21.06 18.97
CA ARG A 329 5.88 20.27 20.10
C ARG A 329 7.01 19.62 20.91
N SER A 330 7.99 19.01 20.24
CA SER A 330 9.07 18.26 20.88
C SER A 330 10.28 19.12 21.24
N ARG A 331 10.44 20.26 20.54
CA ARG A 331 11.60 21.17 20.63
C ARG A 331 12.95 20.46 20.44
N THR A 332 12.96 19.42 19.62
CA THR A 332 14.18 18.64 19.31
C THR A 332 14.82 19.19 18.04
N SER A 333 16.15 19.37 18.05
CA SER A 333 16.91 19.77 16.86
C SER A 333 16.99 18.65 15.83
N ASP A 334 17.16 19.00 14.56
CA ASP A 334 17.28 18.09 13.40
C ASP A 334 16.01 17.26 13.10
N ALA A 335 14.87 17.63 13.68
CA ALA A 335 13.59 16.95 13.48
C ALA A 335 13.09 17.01 12.02
N VAL A 336 13.55 17.98 11.22
CA VAL A 336 13.20 18.09 9.80
C VAL A 336 14.05 17.17 8.93
N ARG A 337 15.33 16.96 9.29
CA ARG A 337 16.28 16.20 8.45
C ARG A 337 15.89 14.73 8.34
N GLU A 338 15.60 14.08 9.47
CA GLU A 338 15.36 12.63 9.52
C GLU A 338 14.19 12.17 8.63
N PRO A 339 13.00 12.81 8.64
CA PRO A 339 11.93 12.48 7.69
C PRO A 339 12.34 12.60 6.21
N MET A 340 13.19 13.57 5.87
CA MET A 340 13.64 13.77 4.49
C MET A 340 14.66 12.72 4.07
N GLU A 341 15.58 12.34 4.96
CA GLU A 341 16.53 11.26 4.74
C GLU A 341 15.81 9.93 4.49
N ARG A 342 14.74 9.63 5.25
CA ARG A 342 13.90 8.43 5.04
C ARG A 342 13.33 8.35 3.61
N VAL A 343 12.97 9.47 3.00
CA VAL A 343 12.51 9.51 1.60
C VAL A 343 13.65 9.17 0.63
N GLY A 344 14.87 9.61 0.92
CA GLY A 344 16.06 9.24 0.16
C GLY A 344 16.43 7.76 0.32
N GLU A 345 16.39 7.26 1.55
CA GLU A 345 16.67 5.86 1.92
C GLU A 345 15.70 4.90 1.22
N ALA A 346 14.42 5.25 1.15
CA ALA A 346 13.42 4.49 0.38
C ALA A 346 13.86 4.24 -1.07
N VAL A 347 14.33 5.29 -1.76
CA VAL A 347 14.81 5.19 -3.15
C VAL A 347 16.12 4.40 -3.23
N ALA A 348 17.03 4.60 -2.28
CA ALA A 348 18.29 3.86 -2.23
C ALA A 348 18.05 2.35 -2.04
N ARG A 349 17.17 1.99 -1.11
CA ARG A 349 16.75 0.61 -0.84
C ARG A 349 16.12 -0.02 -2.07
N TYR A 350 15.17 0.69 -2.71
CA TYR A 350 14.56 0.19 -3.95
C TYR A 350 15.59 -0.12 -5.03
N ARG A 351 16.53 0.81 -5.30
CA ARG A 351 17.56 0.62 -6.33
C ARG A 351 18.47 -0.57 -6.04
N LYS A 352 18.78 -0.78 -4.78
CA LYS A 352 19.61 -1.89 -4.33
C LYS A 352 18.89 -3.22 -4.49
N THR A 353 17.63 -3.33 -4.09
CA THR A 353 16.81 -4.52 -4.32
C THR A 353 16.63 -4.79 -5.81
N LEU A 354 16.39 -3.76 -6.63
CA LEU A 354 16.28 -3.89 -8.07
C LEU A 354 17.59 -4.39 -8.71
N HIS A 355 18.74 -3.95 -8.20
CA HIS A 355 20.05 -4.44 -8.63
C HIS A 355 20.23 -5.93 -8.29
N ALA A 356 19.92 -6.33 -7.05
CA ALA A 356 19.98 -7.73 -6.61
C ALA A 356 19.10 -8.62 -7.49
N ARG A 357 17.87 -8.18 -7.77
CA ARG A 357 16.93 -8.86 -8.66
C ARG A 357 17.44 -9.01 -10.09
N THR A 358 18.06 -7.97 -10.64
CA THR A 358 18.61 -8.02 -12.01
C THR A 358 19.83 -8.93 -12.08
N ALA A 359 20.64 -8.96 -11.03
CA ALA A 359 21.80 -9.84 -10.93
C ALA A 359 21.39 -11.33 -10.85
N SER A 360 20.34 -11.67 -10.10
CA SER A 360 19.84 -13.05 -10.01
C SER A 360 19.32 -13.55 -11.35
N LYS A 361 18.59 -12.72 -12.11
CA LYS A 361 18.12 -13.05 -13.47
C LYS A 361 19.21 -13.22 -14.52
N GLY A 362 20.41 -12.67 -14.30
CA GLY A 362 21.54 -12.85 -15.21
C GLY A 362 22.36 -14.12 -14.94
N LEU A 363 22.07 -14.82 -13.84
CA LEU A 363 22.75 -16.04 -13.39
C LEU A 363 21.95 -17.32 -13.66
N SER A 364 20.65 -17.22 -13.96
CA SER A 364 19.78 -18.30 -14.46
C SER A 364 19.80 -18.39 -15.98
#